data_AF-A0A947S516-F1
#
_entry.id   AF-A0A947S516-F1
#
_cell.length_a   1.000
_cell.length_b   1.000
_cell.length_c   1.000
_cell.angle_alpha   90.00
_cell.angle_beta   90.00
_cell.angle_gamma   90.00
#
_symmetry.space_group_name_H-M   'P 1'
#
loop_
_entity.id
_entity.type
_entity.pdbx_description
1 polymer ?
#
loop_
_entity_poly.entity_id
_entity_poly.type
_entity_poly.pdbx_seq_one_letter_code
_entity_poly.pdbx_strand_id
1 'polypeptide(L)'
;KKRIKNEVGEWITVSIGIGPNRFLAKTASGLNRPDGLDEINENNHVEVFRSLKLTDLCGIAERNAARLGSVGIYSVLDFFNADVPLLKQTFQSINGYHWHLRLHGWEIDDVDLGRKSFGNSYALPKPLSTPEELAPILYKLVVKTSERLRKGGFKARGVHVALSYKDRSYWHHGRLVGKEIFGTNEIFKETFRILSRVPHQKPVRVLAESVFSLTPYKHSQLDMFEDIGKKERLNEAVDKINSRWGNFVITPAKILQAKEYIQDRIAFGGVKELK
;
A
#
# COMPACT_ATOMS: atom_id res chain seq x y z
N LYS A 1 -14.45 -25.09 -3.87
CA LYS A 1 -15.26 -24.62 -5.03
C LYS A 1 -16.75 -24.92 -4.89
N LYS A 2 -17.17 -26.19 -4.79
CA LYS A 2 -18.59 -26.59 -4.65
C LYS A 2 -19.36 -25.76 -3.61
N ARG A 3 -18.82 -25.62 -2.39
CA ARG A 3 -19.42 -24.80 -1.33
C ARG A 3 -19.63 -23.34 -1.74
N ILE A 4 -18.62 -22.69 -2.33
CA ILE A 4 -18.72 -21.29 -2.80
C ILE A 4 -19.82 -21.16 -3.86
N LYS A 5 -19.86 -22.09 -4.84
CA LYS A 5 -20.91 -22.10 -5.86
C LYS A 5 -22.30 -22.25 -5.25
N ASN A 6 -22.47 -23.13 -4.26
CA ASN A 6 -23.74 -23.37 -3.60
C ASN A 6 -24.21 -22.18 -2.74
N GLU A 7 -23.29 -21.52 -2.03
CA GLU A 7 -23.64 -20.43 -1.09
C GLU A 7 -23.73 -19.04 -1.78
N VAL A 8 -22.90 -18.77 -2.78
CA VAL A 8 -22.81 -17.46 -3.45
C VAL A 8 -23.62 -17.43 -4.76
N GLY A 9 -23.84 -18.59 -5.39
CA GLY A 9 -24.56 -18.75 -6.65
C GLY A 9 -23.65 -18.87 -7.87
N GLU A 10 -24.26 -19.07 -9.05
CA GLU A 10 -23.54 -19.38 -10.30
C GLU A 10 -22.93 -18.15 -11.00
N TRP A 11 -23.32 -16.95 -10.59
CA TRP A 11 -22.89 -15.68 -11.19
C TRP A 11 -21.46 -15.26 -10.81
N ILE A 12 -20.86 -15.94 -9.81
CA ILE A 12 -19.49 -15.70 -9.34
C ILE A 12 -18.73 -17.01 -9.39
N THR A 13 -17.78 -17.13 -10.33
CA THR A 13 -16.84 -18.26 -10.39
C THR A 13 -15.54 -17.94 -9.67
N VAL A 14 -14.84 -18.98 -9.21
CA VAL A 14 -13.56 -18.83 -8.51
C VAL A 14 -12.52 -19.75 -9.12
N SER A 15 -11.33 -19.21 -9.39
CA SER A 15 -10.17 -20.01 -9.74
C SER A 15 -9.34 -20.29 -8.50
N ILE A 16 -8.96 -21.55 -8.29
CA ILE A 16 -8.16 -21.99 -7.14
C ILE A 16 -6.84 -22.55 -7.65
N GLY A 17 -5.75 -22.14 -7.01
CA GLY A 17 -4.42 -22.69 -7.27
C GLY A 17 -3.89 -23.40 -6.04
N ILE A 18 -3.22 -24.53 -6.26
CA ILE A 18 -2.54 -25.34 -5.26
C ILE A 18 -1.04 -25.33 -5.60
N GLY A 19 -0.20 -25.21 -4.59
CA GLY A 19 1.25 -25.27 -4.78
C GLY A 19 2.00 -25.37 -3.46
N PRO A 20 3.30 -25.67 -3.49
CA PRO A 20 4.11 -25.92 -2.30
C PRO A 20 4.36 -24.67 -1.44
N ASN A 21 4.14 -23.47 -2.00
CA ASN A 21 4.16 -22.20 -1.28
C ASN A 21 3.10 -21.23 -1.82
N ARG A 22 2.85 -20.11 -1.12
CA ARG A 22 1.87 -19.08 -1.52
C ARG A 22 2.16 -18.49 -2.90
N PHE A 23 3.43 -18.38 -3.27
CA PHE A 23 3.85 -17.85 -4.57
C PHE A 23 3.39 -18.75 -5.73
N LEU A 24 3.72 -20.04 -5.69
CA LEU A 24 3.33 -21.01 -6.72
C LEU A 24 1.83 -21.30 -6.68
N ALA A 25 1.19 -21.34 -5.51
CA ALA A 25 -0.27 -21.43 -5.43
C ALA A 25 -0.95 -20.23 -6.09
N LYS A 26 -0.39 -19.02 -5.95
CA LYS A 26 -0.90 -17.82 -6.63
C LYS A 26 -0.72 -17.92 -8.14
N THR A 27 0.43 -18.40 -8.61
CA THR A 27 0.70 -18.65 -10.03
C THR A 27 -0.27 -19.69 -10.59
N ALA A 28 -0.44 -20.84 -9.93
CA ALA A 28 -1.37 -21.90 -10.31
C ALA A 28 -2.80 -21.36 -10.48
N SER A 29 -3.27 -20.51 -9.56
CA SER A 29 -4.62 -19.92 -9.63
C SER A 29 -4.87 -19.04 -10.85
N GLY A 30 -3.80 -18.67 -11.58
CA GLY A 30 -3.82 -17.86 -12.78
C GLY A 30 -3.78 -18.67 -14.08
N LEU A 31 -3.46 -19.97 -14.04
CA LEU A 31 -3.21 -20.78 -15.24
C LEU A 31 -4.46 -20.94 -16.10
N ASN A 32 -5.54 -21.48 -15.54
CA ASN A 32 -6.78 -21.72 -16.28
C ASN A 32 -7.93 -20.84 -15.76
N ARG A 33 -7.86 -19.53 -16.00
CA ARG A 33 -8.98 -18.61 -15.69
C ARG A 33 -9.93 -18.46 -16.89
N PRO A 34 -11.25 -18.30 -16.67
CA PRO A 34 -11.99 -18.33 -15.39
C PRO A 34 -12.34 -19.75 -14.90
N ASP A 35 -12.76 -19.89 -13.64
CA ASP A 35 -13.22 -21.16 -13.01
C ASP A 35 -12.23 -22.36 -13.04
N GLY A 36 -10.92 -22.12 -13.12
CA GLY A 36 -9.90 -23.17 -12.98
C GLY A 36 -9.71 -23.78 -11.59
N LEU A 37 -9.09 -24.95 -11.56
CA LEU A 37 -8.52 -25.59 -10.38
C LEU A 37 -7.19 -26.22 -10.83
N ASP A 38 -6.09 -25.59 -10.48
CA ASP A 38 -4.77 -25.98 -10.97
C ASP A 38 -3.80 -26.23 -9.81
N GLU A 39 -2.86 -27.13 -10.02
CA GLU A 39 -1.83 -27.47 -9.05
C GLU A 39 -0.45 -27.38 -9.71
N ILE A 40 0.52 -26.77 -9.03
CA ILE A 40 1.94 -26.84 -9.36
C ILE A 40 2.62 -27.68 -8.27
N ASN A 41 3.26 -28.78 -8.65
CA ASN A 41 3.97 -29.69 -7.75
C ASN A 41 5.29 -30.18 -8.35
N GLU A 42 6.02 -31.00 -7.59
CA GLU A 42 7.32 -31.54 -7.99
C GLU A 42 7.29 -32.33 -9.31
N ASN A 43 6.14 -32.89 -9.70
CA ASN A 43 6.03 -33.72 -10.90
C ASN A 43 5.70 -32.92 -12.17
N ASN A 44 5.09 -31.73 -12.05
CA ASN A 44 4.63 -30.96 -13.21
C ASN A 44 5.27 -29.57 -13.36
N HIS A 45 6.01 -29.07 -12.37
CA HIS A 45 6.52 -27.70 -12.36
C HIS A 45 7.36 -27.34 -13.59
N VAL A 46 8.18 -28.26 -14.11
CA VAL A 46 9.00 -28.02 -15.31
C VAL A 46 8.13 -27.74 -16.54
N GLU A 47 7.08 -28.53 -16.76
CA GLU A 47 6.17 -28.33 -17.89
C GLU A 47 5.39 -27.04 -17.77
N VAL A 48 4.91 -26.72 -16.56
CA VAL A 48 4.23 -25.46 -16.28
C VAL A 48 5.17 -24.28 -16.51
N PHE A 49 6.40 -24.32 -16.01
CA PHE A 49 7.37 -23.22 -16.18
C PHE A 49 7.76 -22.98 -17.63
N ARG A 50 7.72 -24.01 -18.49
CA ARG A 50 7.95 -23.84 -19.94
C ARG A 50 6.84 -23.04 -20.63
N SER A 51 5.60 -23.14 -20.16
CA SER A 51 4.47 -22.45 -20.79
C SER A 51 4.29 -21.01 -20.29
N LEU A 52 4.91 -20.67 -19.15
CA LEU A 52 4.78 -19.35 -18.52
C LEU A 52 5.79 -18.33 -19.06
N LYS A 53 5.32 -17.09 -19.20
CA LYS A 53 6.17 -15.91 -19.35
C LYS A 53 6.65 -15.44 -17.99
N LEU A 54 7.78 -14.75 -17.95
CA LEU A 54 8.29 -14.13 -16.71
C LEU A 54 7.26 -13.21 -16.04
N THR A 55 6.47 -12.48 -16.84
CA THR A 55 5.42 -11.56 -16.35
C THR A 55 4.18 -12.25 -15.78
N ASP A 56 4.05 -13.57 -15.98
CA ASP A 56 2.95 -14.35 -15.38
C ASP A 56 3.23 -14.65 -13.90
N LEU A 57 4.51 -14.56 -13.48
CA LEU A 57 4.91 -14.74 -12.10
C LEU A 57 4.54 -13.53 -11.22
N CYS A 58 3.98 -13.80 -10.05
CA CYS A 58 3.61 -12.75 -9.10
C CYS A 58 4.84 -11.91 -8.68
N GLY A 59 4.75 -10.58 -8.84
CA GLY A 59 5.83 -9.66 -8.48
C GLY A 59 6.86 -9.42 -9.60
N ILE A 60 6.75 -10.08 -10.74
CA ILE A 60 7.55 -9.79 -11.93
C ILE A 60 6.67 -9.06 -12.95
N ALA A 61 6.98 -7.78 -13.17
CA ALA A 61 6.40 -6.98 -14.23
C ALA A 61 7.48 -6.64 -15.27
N GLU A 62 7.11 -5.91 -16.31
CA GLU A 62 7.97 -5.54 -17.46
C GLU A 62 9.38 -5.09 -17.07
N ARG A 63 9.53 -4.26 -16.04
CA ARG A 63 10.86 -3.78 -15.61
C ARG A 63 11.73 -4.90 -15.03
N ASN A 64 11.15 -5.82 -14.27
CA ASN A 64 11.88 -6.96 -13.71
C ASN A 64 12.17 -8.01 -14.80
N ALA A 65 11.23 -8.22 -15.73
CA ALA A 65 11.44 -9.08 -16.89
C ALA A 65 12.58 -8.56 -17.78
N ALA A 66 12.61 -7.25 -18.08
CA ALA A 66 13.70 -6.63 -18.83
C ALA A 66 15.05 -6.72 -18.11
N ARG A 67 15.05 -6.60 -16.78
CA ARG A 67 16.25 -6.77 -15.95
C ARG A 67 16.79 -8.21 -16.02
N LEU A 68 15.93 -9.22 -15.92
CA LEU A 68 16.30 -10.62 -16.14
C LEU A 68 16.82 -10.86 -17.56
N GLY A 69 16.15 -10.28 -18.56
CA GLY A 69 16.58 -10.38 -19.96
C GLY A 69 17.96 -9.75 -20.23
N SER A 70 18.37 -8.75 -19.45
CA SER A 70 19.72 -8.15 -19.56
C SER A 70 20.86 -9.09 -19.16
N VAL A 71 20.55 -10.19 -18.47
CA VAL A 71 21.51 -11.23 -18.08
C VAL A 71 21.21 -12.59 -18.74
N GLY A 72 20.42 -12.58 -19.82
CA GLY A 72 20.13 -13.78 -20.62
C GLY A 72 19.01 -14.68 -20.09
N ILE A 73 18.22 -14.22 -19.11
CA ILE A 73 17.09 -14.98 -18.56
C ILE A 73 15.80 -14.49 -19.24
N TYR A 74 15.21 -15.31 -20.12
CA TYR A 74 14.04 -14.93 -20.92
C TYR A 74 12.77 -15.74 -20.62
N SER A 75 12.91 -16.94 -20.04
CA SER A 75 11.79 -17.79 -19.63
C SER A 75 11.78 -18.06 -18.12
N VAL A 76 10.65 -18.55 -17.61
CA VAL A 76 10.56 -18.99 -16.20
C VAL A 76 11.47 -20.19 -15.95
N LEU A 77 11.66 -21.08 -16.93
CA LEU A 77 12.59 -22.20 -16.81
C LEU A 77 14.05 -21.73 -16.73
N ASP A 78 14.45 -20.72 -17.52
CA ASP A 78 15.77 -20.10 -17.39
C ASP A 78 15.95 -19.51 -16.00
N PHE A 79 14.90 -18.86 -15.48
CA PHE A 79 14.94 -18.23 -14.17
C PHE A 79 15.03 -19.26 -13.04
N PHE A 80 14.32 -20.38 -13.17
CA PHE A 80 14.42 -21.51 -12.26
C PHE A 80 15.84 -22.10 -12.24
N ASN A 81 16.47 -22.27 -13.40
CA ASN A 81 17.81 -22.84 -13.52
C ASN A 81 18.95 -21.83 -13.26
N ALA A 82 18.65 -20.55 -13.03
CA ALA A 82 19.66 -19.53 -12.85
C ALA A 82 20.34 -19.60 -11.48
N ASP A 83 21.66 -19.42 -11.49
CA ASP A 83 22.50 -19.44 -10.29
C ASP A 83 22.18 -18.29 -9.33
N VAL A 84 22.11 -18.60 -8.03
CA VAL A 84 21.80 -17.61 -6.97
C VAL A 84 22.74 -16.38 -7.00
N PRO A 85 24.07 -16.51 -7.17
CA PRO A 85 24.95 -15.35 -7.30
C PRO A 85 24.56 -14.40 -8.44
N LEU A 86 24.24 -14.95 -9.62
CA LEU A 86 23.78 -14.16 -10.77
C LEU A 86 22.48 -13.42 -10.45
N LEU A 87 21.53 -14.09 -9.79
CA LEU A 87 20.26 -13.48 -9.40
C LEU A 87 20.44 -12.37 -8.36
N LYS A 88 21.29 -12.58 -7.35
CA LYS A 88 21.62 -11.55 -6.36
C LYS A 88 22.26 -10.32 -7.02
N GLN A 89 23.19 -10.52 -7.96
CA GLN A 89 23.83 -9.44 -8.72
C GLN A 89 22.81 -8.71 -9.60
N THR A 90 21.96 -9.43 -10.30
CA THR A 90 20.93 -8.89 -11.20
C THR A 90 19.96 -7.98 -10.46
N PHE A 91 19.45 -8.41 -9.30
CA PHE A 91 18.47 -7.63 -8.53
C PHE A 91 19.09 -6.64 -7.54
N GLN A 92 20.40 -6.73 -7.27
CA GLN A 92 21.12 -5.93 -6.27
C GLN A 92 20.41 -5.90 -4.91
N SER A 93 19.77 -7.01 -4.54
CA SER A 93 18.96 -7.13 -3.34
C SER A 93 18.71 -8.60 -3.00
N ILE A 94 18.16 -8.85 -1.81
CA ILE A 94 17.76 -10.20 -1.37
C ILE A 94 16.66 -10.81 -2.27
N ASN A 95 15.97 -9.99 -3.07
CA ASN A 95 14.85 -10.44 -3.90
C ASN A 95 15.24 -11.54 -4.90
N GLY A 96 16.46 -11.49 -5.45
CA GLY A 96 16.93 -12.54 -6.36
C GLY A 96 16.99 -13.91 -5.68
N TYR A 97 17.50 -13.94 -4.44
CA TYR A 97 17.51 -15.15 -3.62
C TYR A 97 16.10 -15.58 -3.21
N HIS A 98 15.24 -14.64 -2.84
CA HIS A 98 13.86 -14.92 -2.46
C HIS A 98 13.04 -15.54 -3.60
N TRP A 99 13.17 -15.03 -4.84
CA TRP A 99 12.50 -15.64 -5.99
C TRP A 99 13.04 -17.03 -6.33
N HIS A 100 14.36 -17.23 -6.23
CA HIS A 100 14.94 -18.56 -6.40
C HIS A 100 14.32 -19.57 -5.42
N LEU A 101 14.27 -19.23 -4.13
CA LEU A 101 13.64 -20.08 -3.11
C LEU A 101 12.16 -20.35 -3.40
N ARG A 102 11.40 -19.32 -3.78
CA ARG A 102 9.97 -19.45 -4.13
C ARG A 102 9.74 -20.37 -5.33
N LEU A 103 10.57 -20.26 -6.38
CA LEU A 103 10.47 -21.12 -7.56
C LEU A 103 10.80 -22.58 -7.24
N HIS A 104 11.64 -22.83 -6.23
CA HIS A 104 11.99 -24.16 -5.72
C HIS A 104 11.04 -24.64 -4.60
N GLY A 105 9.90 -23.98 -4.40
CA GLY A 105 8.86 -24.42 -3.49
C GLY A 105 9.03 -24.03 -2.01
N TRP A 106 10.09 -23.32 -1.64
CA TRP A 106 10.27 -22.87 -0.26
C TRP A 106 9.31 -21.74 0.12
N GLU A 107 8.69 -21.82 1.29
CA GLU A 107 7.87 -20.75 1.85
C GLU A 107 8.72 -19.81 2.70
N ILE A 108 8.86 -18.56 2.26
CA ILE A 108 9.66 -17.52 2.91
C ILE A 108 8.82 -16.30 3.31
N ASP A 109 7.57 -16.25 2.87
CA ASP A 109 6.67 -15.12 3.07
C ASP A 109 5.72 -15.32 4.27
N ASP A 110 5.89 -16.42 5.02
CA ASP A 110 5.12 -16.68 6.25
C ASP A 110 5.69 -15.95 7.46
N VAL A 111 5.85 -14.63 7.32
CA VAL A 111 6.35 -13.75 8.39
C VAL A 111 5.36 -12.60 8.59
N ASP A 112 4.85 -12.45 9.81
CA ASP A 112 4.08 -11.27 10.20
C ASP A 112 5.01 -10.13 10.64
N LEU A 113 5.26 -9.18 9.74
CA LEU A 113 6.06 -7.99 10.02
C LEU A 113 5.28 -6.90 10.78
N GLY A 114 3.98 -7.10 10.99
CA GLY A 114 3.08 -6.09 11.51
C GLY A 114 2.93 -4.87 10.59
N ARG A 115 2.06 -3.95 10.98
CA ARG A 115 1.85 -2.69 10.24
C ARG A 115 3.06 -1.77 10.43
N LYS A 116 3.58 -1.20 9.33
CA LYS A 116 4.74 -0.27 9.36
C LYS A 116 4.39 1.19 9.04
N SER A 117 3.28 1.42 8.36
CA SER A 117 2.80 2.75 8.00
C SER A 117 1.30 2.78 7.77
N PHE A 118 0.70 3.96 7.95
CA PHE A 118 -0.65 4.27 7.50
C PHE A 118 -0.57 5.35 6.45
N GLY A 119 -1.37 5.29 5.39
CA GLY A 119 -1.34 6.32 4.37
C GLY A 119 -2.55 6.29 3.47
N ASN A 120 -2.65 7.35 2.68
CA ASN A 120 -3.70 7.50 1.71
C ASN A 120 -3.18 8.26 0.48
N SER A 121 -3.72 7.90 -0.68
CA SER A 121 -3.37 8.56 -1.94
C SER A 121 -4.61 8.86 -2.75
N TYR A 122 -4.55 9.91 -3.55
CA TYR A 122 -5.62 10.31 -4.45
C TYR A 122 -5.05 10.65 -5.82
N ALA A 123 -5.61 10.03 -6.87
CA ALA A 123 -5.37 10.42 -8.24
C ALA A 123 -6.30 11.59 -8.57
N LEU A 124 -5.72 12.74 -8.90
CA LEU A 124 -6.47 13.97 -9.09
C LEU A 124 -7.21 13.94 -10.45
N PRO A 125 -8.51 14.32 -10.49
CA PRO A 125 -9.26 14.38 -11.75
C PRO A 125 -8.78 15.53 -12.64
N LYS A 126 -8.36 16.64 -12.04
CA LYS A 126 -7.74 17.79 -12.71
C LYS A 126 -6.35 18.01 -12.12
N PRO A 127 -5.32 18.25 -12.95
CA PRO A 127 -4.00 18.53 -12.42
C PRO A 127 -4.00 19.86 -11.66
N LEU A 128 -3.43 19.83 -10.46
CA LEU A 128 -3.15 21.01 -9.64
C LEU A 128 -1.63 21.15 -9.50
N SER A 129 -1.12 22.34 -9.26
CA SER A 129 0.33 22.59 -9.29
C SER A 129 0.86 23.28 -8.04
N THR A 130 0.01 24.01 -7.31
CA THR A 130 0.46 24.77 -6.13
C THR A 130 0.16 24.04 -4.82
N PRO A 131 0.99 24.22 -3.77
CA PRO A 131 0.70 23.70 -2.44
C PRO A 131 -0.66 24.14 -1.89
N GLU A 132 -1.09 25.36 -2.19
CA GLU A 132 -2.36 25.94 -1.74
C GLU A 132 -3.56 25.23 -2.37
N GLU A 133 -3.49 24.93 -3.67
CA GLU A 133 -4.50 24.12 -4.37
C GLU A 133 -4.57 22.69 -3.85
N LEU A 134 -3.42 22.13 -3.47
CA LEU A 134 -3.29 20.75 -2.98
C LEU A 134 -3.64 20.61 -1.49
N ALA A 135 -3.57 21.68 -0.70
CA ALA A 135 -3.80 21.66 0.74
C ALA A 135 -5.15 21.06 1.17
N PRO A 136 -6.28 21.39 0.51
CA PRO A 136 -7.58 20.81 0.85
C PRO A 136 -7.62 19.29 0.61
N ILE A 137 -6.96 18.82 -0.46
CA ILE A 137 -6.83 17.39 -0.78
C ILE A 137 -5.93 16.71 0.25
N LEU A 138 -4.77 17.29 0.53
CA LEU A 138 -3.83 16.78 1.53
C LEU A 138 -4.52 16.62 2.89
N TYR A 139 -5.27 17.63 3.34
CA TYR A 139 -5.99 17.55 4.61
C TYR A 139 -6.98 16.38 4.62
N LYS A 140 -7.73 16.19 3.54
CA LYS A 140 -8.68 15.08 3.41
C LYS A 140 -7.98 13.72 3.52
N LEU A 141 -6.80 13.59 2.90
CA LEU A 141 -5.97 12.38 3.02
C LEU A 141 -5.53 12.16 4.46
N VAL A 142 -5.02 13.21 5.11
CA VAL A 142 -4.55 13.19 6.50
C VAL A 142 -5.67 12.81 7.48
N VAL A 143 -6.89 13.32 7.32
CA VAL A 143 -8.04 12.90 8.15
C VAL A 143 -8.20 11.39 8.10
N LYS A 144 -8.28 10.82 6.88
CA LYS A 144 -8.44 9.37 6.69
C LYS A 144 -7.24 8.56 7.17
N THR A 145 -6.02 9.05 6.98
CA THR A 145 -4.80 8.41 7.49
C THR A 145 -4.80 8.40 9.01
N SER A 146 -5.11 9.53 9.63
CA SER A 146 -5.07 9.71 11.08
C SER A 146 -6.17 8.93 11.80
N GLU A 147 -7.37 8.86 11.23
CA GLU A 147 -8.46 8.02 11.76
C GLU A 147 -8.06 6.53 11.74
N ARG A 148 -7.48 6.05 10.63
CA ARG A 148 -6.98 4.67 10.52
C ARG A 148 -5.83 4.38 11.47
N LEU A 149 -4.90 5.33 11.64
CA LEU A 149 -3.80 5.25 12.60
C LEU A 149 -4.36 5.05 14.02
N ARG A 150 -5.35 5.85 14.42
CA ARG A 150 -5.99 5.80 15.75
C ARG A 150 -6.81 4.53 15.94
N LYS A 151 -7.63 4.13 14.96
CA LYS A 151 -8.37 2.85 14.98
C LYS A 151 -7.43 1.64 15.06
N GLY A 152 -6.25 1.74 14.45
CA GLY A 152 -5.20 0.73 14.56
C GLY A 152 -4.50 0.71 15.93
N GLY A 153 -4.78 1.66 16.82
CA GLY A 153 -4.12 1.76 18.14
C GLY A 153 -2.66 2.17 18.04
N PHE A 154 -2.32 3.07 17.12
CA PHE A 154 -0.95 3.55 16.92
C PHE A 154 -0.83 5.07 17.03
N LYS A 155 0.38 5.51 17.35
CA LYS A 155 0.94 6.84 17.11
C LYS A 155 2.01 6.73 16.04
N ALA A 156 2.46 7.86 15.49
CA ALA A 156 3.53 7.89 14.51
C ALA A 156 4.64 8.88 14.90
N ARG A 157 5.83 8.69 14.34
CA ARG A 157 6.96 9.63 14.48
C ARG A 157 7.54 10.09 13.15
N GLY A 158 6.95 9.67 12.03
CA GLY A 158 7.37 10.07 10.70
C GLY A 158 6.19 10.45 9.83
N VAL A 159 6.39 11.46 8.98
CA VAL A 159 5.45 11.86 7.93
C VAL A 159 6.15 11.82 6.58
N HIS A 160 5.42 11.44 5.54
CA HIS A 160 5.91 11.32 4.18
C HIS A 160 4.86 11.84 3.21
N VAL A 161 5.29 12.64 2.24
CA VAL A 161 4.45 13.13 1.16
C VAL A 161 5.09 12.74 -0.17
N ALA A 162 4.28 12.29 -1.11
CA ALA A 162 4.69 11.99 -2.46
C ALA A 162 3.75 12.61 -3.50
N LEU A 163 4.36 13.13 -4.56
CA LEU A 163 3.71 13.68 -5.74
C LEU A 163 4.17 12.87 -6.95
N SER A 164 3.22 12.41 -7.76
CA SER A 164 3.49 11.94 -9.12
C SER A 164 2.94 12.95 -10.10
N TYR A 165 3.75 13.34 -11.07
CA TYR A 165 3.40 14.38 -12.04
C TYR A 165 2.89 13.78 -13.36
N LYS A 166 2.30 14.60 -14.23
CA LYS A 166 1.82 14.18 -15.56
C LYS A 166 2.95 13.74 -16.50
N ASP A 167 4.15 14.31 -16.36
CA ASP A 167 5.36 13.95 -17.12
C ASP A 167 6.01 12.64 -16.65
N ARG A 168 5.34 11.88 -15.77
CA ARG A 168 5.82 10.64 -15.13
C ARG A 168 7.02 10.84 -14.19
N SER A 169 7.49 12.08 -13.98
CA SER A 169 8.41 12.36 -12.90
C SER A 169 7.70 12.26 -11.54
N TYR A 170 8.49 12.11 -10.48
CA TYR A 170 7.98 12.01 -9.12
C TYR A 170 8.83 12.86 -8.18
N TRP A 171 8.20 13.35 -7.12
CA TRP A 171 8.87 14.00 -6.00
C TRP A 171 8.30 13.41 -4.72
N HIS A 172 9.15 13.13 -3.75
CA HIS A 172 8.70 12.67 -2.45
C HIS A 172 9.69 13.09 -1.39
N HIS A 173 9.19 13.34 -0.19
CA HIS A 173 10.03 13.68 0.94
C HIS A 173 9.38 13.19 2.23
N GLY A 174 10.20 12.63 3.11
CA GLY A 174 9.79 12.12 4.41
C GLY A 174 10.69 12.65 5.50
N ARG A 175 10.13 12.81 6.69
CA ARG A 175 10.83 13.38 7.84
C ARG A 175 10.36 12.71 9.13
N LEU A 176 11.31 12.45 10.02
CA LEU A 176 11.02 12.17 11.42
C LEU A 176 10.69 13.46 12.17
N VAL A 177 9.65 13.40 12.98
CA VAL A 177 9.23 14.46 13.89
C VAL A 177 9.80 14.18 15.29
N GLY A 178 10.14 15.25 16.00
CA GLY A 178 10.78 15.15 17.32
C GLY A 178 9.88 14.56 18.41
N LYS A 179 8.56 14.61 18.21
CA LYS A 179 7.54 14.07 19.11
C LYS A 179 6.61 13.11 18.38
N GLU A 180 5.94 12.25 19.12
CA GLU A 180 4.88 11.41 18.57
C GLU A 180 3.70 12.29 18.12
N ILE A 181 3.13 11.95 16.96
CA ILE A 181 1.96 12.62 16.39
C ILE A 181 0.77 11.67 16.39
N PHE A 182 -0.38 12.23 16.77
CA PHE A 182 -1.65 11.51 16.92
C PHE A 182 -2.81 12.29 16.29
N GLY A 183 -2.80 13.61 16.45
CA GLY A 183 -3.87 14.48 15.99
C GLY A 183 -3.80 14.76 14.49
N THR A 184 -4.96 14.86 13.85
CA THR A 184 -5.10 15.21 12.43
C THR A 184 -4.37 16.50 12.08
N ASN A 185 -4.52 17.53 12.92
CA ASN A 185 -3.91 18.84 12.70
C ASN A 185 -2.37 18.81 12.80
N GLU A 186 -1.83 17.95 13.67
CA GLU A 186 -0.38 17.81 13.82
C GLU A 186 0.23 17.16 12.58
N ILE A 187 -0.37 16.05 12.13
CA ILE A 187 0.02 15.36 10.90
C ILE A 187 -0.11 16.30 9.70
N PHE A 188 -1.21 17.05 9.60
CA PHE A 188 -1.43 17.99 8.50
C PHE A 188 -0.38 19.11 8.49
N LYS A 189 -0.04 19.67 9.65
CA LYS A 189 0.98 20.72 9.75
C LYS A 189 2.34 20.24 9.25
N GLU A 190 2.75 19.03 9.64
CA GLU A 190 4.06 18.49 9.24
C GLU A 190 4.09 18.06 7.77
N THR A 191 3.01 17.46 7.27
CA THR A 191 2.88 17.09 5.85
C THR A 191 2.77 18.32 4.94
N PHE A 192 2.04 19.36 5.36
CA PHE A 192 1.94 20.61 4.61
C PHE A 192 3.29 21.33 4.54
N ARG A 193 4.07 21.35 5.64
CA ARG A 193 5.45 21.88 5.62
C ARG A 193 6.34 21.16 4.60
N ILE A 194 6.15 19.86 4.42
CA ILE A 194 6.85 19.11 3.39
C ILE A 194 6.37 19.56 2.01
N LEU A 195 5.06 19.62 1.80
CA LEU A 195 4.45 20.05 0.53
C LEU A 195 4.88 21.47 0.11
N SER A 196 5.02 22.40 1.05
CA SER A 196 5.48 23.77 0.77
C SER A 196 6.94 23.85 0.31
N ARG A 197 7.74 22.78 0.42
CA ARG A 197 9.14 22.71 -0.03
C ARG A 197 9.30 22.09 -1.42
N VAL A 198 8.20 21.82 -2.12
CA VAL A 198 8.26 21.28 -3.48
C VAL A 198 9.01 22.26 -4.38
N PRO A 199 10.10 21.84 -5.04
CA PRO A 199 10.98 22.76 -5.77
C PRO A 199 10.36 23.29 -7.06
N HIS A 200 9.45 22.53 -7.67
CA HIS A 200 8.84 22.87 -8.96
C HIS A 200 7.33 22.65 -8.92
N GLN A 201 6.58 23.68 -9.31
CA GLN A 201 5.13 23.62 -9.47
C GLN A 201 4.80 22.94 -10.80
N LYS A 202 4.86 21.61 -10.81
CA LYS A 202 4.47 20.78 -11.95
C LYS A 202 3.05 20.27 -11.79
N PRO A 203 2.30 20.04 -12.89
CA PRO A 203 0.97 19.42 -12.87
C PRO A 203 0.96 18.06 -12.14
N VAL A 204 0.39 18.03 -10.94
CA VAL A 204 0.28 16.84 -10.09
C VAL A 204 -0.85 15.95 -10.59
N ARG A 205 -0.53 14.66 -10.78
CA ARG A 205 -1.47 13.60 -11.15
C ARG A 205 -1.92 12.79 -9.94
N VAL A 206 -1.00 12.53 -9.00
CA VAL A 206 -1.28 11.77 -7.78
C VAL A 206 -0.64 12.48 -6.60
N LEU A 207 -1.42 12.70 -5.55
CA LEU A 207 -0.94 13.13 -4.23
C LEU A 207 -1.08 11.97 -3.26
N ALA A 208 -0.02 11.65 -2.55
CA ALA A 208 -0.02 10.63 -1.50
C ALA A 208 0.60 11.18 -0.22
N GLU A 209 0.05 10.74 0.90
CA GLU A 209 0.53 11.03 2.24
C GLU A 209 0.61 9.71 3.03
N SER A 210 1.62 9.60 3.89
CA SER A 210 1.70 8.50 4.84
C SER A 210 2.42 8.90 6.12
N VAL A 211 2.04 8.25 7.20
CA VAL A 211 2.73 8.26 8.49
C VAL A 211 3.47 6.94 8.71
N PHE A 212 4.66 7.01 9.27
CA PHE A 212 5.52 5.85 9.52
C PHE A 212 6.23 5.96 10.88
N SER A 213 7.07 4.97 11.21
CA SER A 213 7.70 4.84 12.53
C SER A 213 6.62 4.77 13.61
N LEU A 214 5.77 3.75 13.50
CA LEU A 214 4.60 3.56 14.34
C LEU A 214 4.99 3.12 15.75
N THR A 215 4.31 3.69 16.74
CA THR A 215 4.44 3.30 18.15
C THR A 215 3.07 2.90 18.71
N PRO A 216 2.94 1.79 19.45
CA PRO A 216 1.67 1.38 20.03
C PRO A 216 1.08 2.43 20.98
N TYR A 217 -0.19 2.74 20.80
CA TYR A 217 -0.96 3.65 21.66
C TYR A 217 -1.42 2.90 22.93
N LYS A 218 -0.48 2.60 23.83
CA LYS A 218 -0.81 1.96 25.13
C LYS A 218 -0.50 2.83 26.33
N HIS A 219 0.48 3.74 26.25
CA HIS A 219 0.86 4.61 27.36
C HIS A 219 1.35 5.96 26.83
N SER A 220 0.46 6.96 26.79
CA SER A 220 0.88 8.36 26.60
C SER A 220 1.56 8.83 27.89
N GLN A 221 2.84 9.19 27.81
CA GLN A 221 3.48 9.90 28.92
C GLN A 221 2.73 11.23 29.12
N LEU A 222 2.25 11.48 30.34
CA LEU A 222 1.63 12.74 30.69
C LEU A 222 2.67 13.85 30.60
N ASP A 223 2.31 14.94 29.93
CA ASP A 223 3.12 16.15 29.87
C ASP A 223 2.64 17.10 30.99
N MET A 224 3.59 17.74 31.67
CA MET A 224 3.30 18.64 32.79
C MET A 224 2.71 19.99 32.33
N PHE A 225 2.91 20.36 31.07
CA PHE A 225 2.54 21.65 30.47
C PHE A 225 1.46 21.52 29.40
N GLU A 226 1.34 20.38 28.73
CA GLU A 226 0.27 20.10 27.76
C GLU A 226 -0.71 19.03 28.25
N ASP A 227 -2.03 19.35 28.22
CA ASP A 227 -3.08 18.34 28.39
C ASP A 227 -3.23 17.49 27.10
N ILE A 228 -2.28 16.58 26.91
CA ILE A 228 -2.26 15.62 25.80
C ILE A 228 -3.56 14.80 25.80
N GLY A 229 -4.04 14.41 26.97
CA GLY A 229 -5.27 13.60 27.11
C GLY A 229 -6.51 14.31 26.56
N LYS A 230 -6.64 15.63 26.77
CA LYS A 230 -7.75 16.41 26.18
C LYS A 230 -7.67 16.47 24.66
N LYS A 231 -6.48 16.64 24.09
CA LYS A 231 -6.29 16.61 22.62
C LYS A 231 -6.63 15.24 22.04
N GLU A 232 -6.23 14.17 22.71
CA GLU A 232 -6.53 12.79 22.28
C GLU A 232 -8.04 12.53 22.31
N ARG A 233 -8.70 12.80 23.45
CA ARG A 233 -10.16 12.67 23.59
C ARG A 233 -10.94 13.50 22.55
N LEU A 234 -10.46 14.69 22.21
CA LEU A 234 -11.07 15.52 21.17
C LEU A 234 -11.02 14.85 19.80
N ASN A 235 -9.86 14.33 19.38
CA ASN A 235 -9.73 13.66 18.08
C ASN A 235 -10.58 12.38 18.04
N GLU A 236 -10.61 11.60 19.13
CA GLU A 236 -11.46 10.41 19.23
C GLU A 236 -12.96 10.77 19.16
N ALA A 237 -13.39 11.87 19.79
CA ALA A 237 -14.77 12.32 19.71
C ALA A 237 -15.16 12.75 18.29
N VAL A 238 -14.28 13.47 17.59
CA VAL A 238 -14.47 13.85 16.19
C VAL A 238 -14.59 12.61 15.30
N ASP A 239 -13.73 11.62 15.51
CA ASP A 239 -13.76 10.36 14.75
C ASP A 239 -15.04 9.56 15.00
N LYS A 240 -15.52 9.49 16.25
CA LYS A 240 -16.79 8.83 16.60
C LYS A 240 -17.97 9.47 15.88
N ILE A 241 -18.02 10.80 15.83
CA ILE A 241 -19.09 11.54 15.15
C ILE A 241 -19.02 11.28 13.63
N ASN A 242 -17.84 11.41 13.03
CA ASN A 242 -17.65 11.16 11.60
C ASN A 242 -17.90 9.69 11.21
N SER A 243 -17.52 8.73 12.05
CA SER A 243 -17.81 7.30 11.79
C SER A 243 -19.31 7.00 11.85
N ARG A 244 -20.07 7.67 12.75
CA ARG A 244 -21.51 7.43 12.93
C ARG A 244 -22.37 8.11 11.87
N TRP A 245 -22.05 9.34 11.51
CA TRP A 245 -22.90 10.20 10.68
C TRP A 245 -22.37 10.40 9.25
N GLY A 246 -21.21 9.82 8.94
CA GLY A 246 -20.55 9.93 7.65
C GLY A 246 -19.28 10.77 7.71
N ASN A 247 -18.36 10.48 6.79
CA ASN A 247 -17.05 11.14 6.76
C ASN A 247 -17.22 12.67 6.59
N PHE A 248 -16.41 13.44 7.32
CA PHE A 248 -16.35 14.91 7.24
C PHE A 248 -17.66 15.63 7.67
N VAL A 249 -18.40 15.08 8.63
CA VAL A 249 -19.51 15.78 9.30
C VAL A 249 -18.97 16.89 10.20
N ILE A 250 -17.96 16.59 11.02
CA ILE A 250 -17.15 17.60 11.71
C ILE A 250 -15.80 17.68 11.00
N THR A 251 -15.53 18.85 10.43
CA THR A 251 -14.26 19.18 9.78
C THR A 251 -13.90 20.63 10.07
N PRO A 252 -12.61 21.01 10.15
CA PRO A 252 -12.24 22.41 10.30
C PRO A 252 -12.73 23.25 9.13
N ALA A 253 -13.14 24.48 9.44
CA ALA A 253 -13.75 25.41 8.48
C ALA A 253 -12.89 25.63 7.21
N LYS A 254 -11.56 25.61 7.33
CA LYS A 254 -10.62 25.77 6.21
C LYS A 254 -10.75 24.70 5.11
N ILE A 255 -11.47 23.60 5.37
CA ILE A 255 -11.64 22.46 4.44
C ILE A 255 -13.05 22.38 3.87
N LEU A 256 -13.97 23.28 4.24
CA LEU A 256 -15.35 23.27 3.73
C LEU A 256 -15.40 23.28 2.19
N GLN A 257 -14.53 24.07 1.55
CA GLN A 257 -14.44 24.14 0.09
C GLN A 257 -13.86 22.86 -0.56
N ALA A 258 -13.15 22.01 0.20
CA ALA A 258 -12.53 20.79 -0.31
C ALA A 258 -13.55 19.69 -0.66
N LYS A 259 -14.74 19.74 -0.04
CA LYS A 259 -15.76 18.69 -0.11
C LYS A 259 -16.30 18.51 -1.54
N GLU A 260 -16.36 19.60 -2.31
CA GLU A 260 -16.85 19.60 -3.69
C GLU A 260 -15.87 18.98 -4.69
N TYR A 261 -14.56 19.03 -4.40
CA TYR A 261 -13.53 18.60 -5.36
C TYR A 261 -13.17 17.11 -5.29
N ILE A 262 -13.55 16.39 -4.22
CA ILE A 262 -13.00 15.06 -3.94
C ILE A 262 -14.11 14.07 -3.64
N GLN A 263 -14.46 13.25 -4.64
CA GLN A 263 -15.38 12.13 -4.46
C GLN A 263 -14.75 11.05 -3.57
N ASP A 264 -15.49 10.58 -2.56
CA ASP A 264 -15.11 9.41 -1.79
C ASP A 264 -15.29 8.16 -2.66
N ARG A 265 -14.21 7.39 -2.81
CA ARG A 265 -14.20 6.13 -3.53
C ARG A 265 -13.96 4.99 -2.56
N ILE A 266 -14.61 3.86 -2.83
CA ILE A 266 -14.38 2.61 -2.09
C ILE A 266 -12.99 2.10 -2.50
N ALA A 267 -12.14 1.83 -1.52
CA ALA A 267 -10.83 1.25 -1.77
C ALA A 267 -10.99 -0.16 -2.35
N PHE A 268 -10.14 -0.52 -3.33
CA PHE A 268 -10.00 -1.91 -3.75
C PHE A 268 -9.22 -2.66 -2.67
N GLY A 269 -9.83 -3.69 -2.08
CA GLY A 269 -9.27 -4.48 -0.98
C GLY A 269 -9.81 -4.06 0.41
N GLY A 270 -9.84 -5.02 1.33
CA GLY A 270 -10.33 -4.78 2.70
C GLY A 270 -9.35 -3.92 3.50
N VAL A 271 -9.83 -2.77 3.99
CA VAL A 271 -9.11 -1.98 5.00
C VAL A 271 -9.31 -2.68 6.34
N LYS A 272 -8.27 -3.31 6.88
CA LYS A 272 -8.35 -4.13 8.11
C LYS A 272 -8.91 -3.34 9.30
N GLU A 273 -8.72 -2.03 9.32
CA GLU A 273 -9.12 -1.12 10.39
C GLU A 273 -10.57 -0.60 10.29
N LEU A 274 -11.29 -0.90 9.20
CA LEU A 274 -12.68 -0.46 8.97
C LEU A 274 -13.70 -1.60 9.19
N LYS A 275 -13.29 -2.67 9.87
CA LYS A 275 -14.20 -3.75 10.29
C LYS A 275 -14.88 -3.43 11.62
#